data_AF-A0A1U9NEM8-F1
#
_entry.id   AF-A0A1U9NEM8-F1
#
_cell.length_a   1.000
_cell.length_b   1.000
_cell.length_c   1.000
_cell.angle_alpha   90.00
_cell.angle_beta   90.00
_cell.angle_gamma   90.00
#
_symmetry.space_group_name_H-M   'P 1'
#
loop_
_entity.id
_entity.type
_entity.pdbx_description
1 polymer ?
#
loop_
_entity_poly.entity_id
_entity_poly.type
_entity_poly.pdbx_seq_one_letter_code
_entity_poly.pdbx_strand_id
1 'polypeptide(L)'
;MYLLDVAKEFADINIFNDYTHRTLLEKVKVFCERSGVVTLEDVNLTSITRFKKKTLEVAKPVTYNGYIRYMRLLMDYAISMGYTQHKENLFKTIRLAPVGEIPRKVMNMDVIDTACRHIAQNADEYRPSGFG
;
A
#
# COMPACT_ATOMS: atom_id res chain seq x y z
N MET A 1 10.90 21.54 -2.25
CA MET A 1 9.43 21.36 -2.28
C MET A 1 9.02 20.25 -1.31
N TYR A 2 7.84 20.33 -0.67
CA TYR A 2 7.37 19.28 0.23
C TYR A 2 6.77 18.10 -0.55
N LEU A 3 6.98 16.88 -0.04
CA LEU A 3 6.50 15.65 -0.67
C LEU A 3 4.98 15.63 -0.85
N LEU A 4 4.22 16.11 0.14
CA LEU A 4 2.76 16.15 0.09
C LEU A 4 2.24 17.15 -0.95
N ASP A 5 2.93 18.27 -1.15
CA ASP A 5 2.56 19.26 -2.16
C ASP A 5 2.75 18.69 -3.56
N VAL A 6 3.89 18.04 -3.80
CA VAL A 6 4.17 17.35 -5.08
C VAL A 6 3.14 16.24 -5.33
N ALA A 7 2.77 15.50 -4.28
CA ALA A 7 1.79 14.43 -4.39
C ALA A 7 0.41 14.95 -4.73
N LYS A 8 0.01 16.07 -4.12
CA LYS A 8 -1.24 16.76 -4.42
C LYS A 8 -1.25 17.24 -5.86
N GLU A 9 -0.21 17.94 -6.29
CA GLU A 9 -0.08 18.43 -7.66
C GLU A 9 -0.14 17.27 -8.68
N PHE A 10 0.64 16.21 -8.47
CA PHE A 10 0.60 15.03 -9.33
C PHE A 10 -0.80 14.41 -9.39
N ALA A 11 -1.46 14.26 -8.25
CA ALA A 11 -2.79 13.66 -8.18
C ALA A 11 -3.85 14.53 -8.89
N ASP A 12 -3.81 15.84 -8.69
CA ASP A 12 -4.74 16.80 -9.29
C ASP A 12 -4.62 16.80 -10.83
N ILE A 13 -3.42 16.57 -11.38
CA ILE A 13 -3.17 16.53 -12.82
C ILE A 13 -3.48 15.16 -13.44
N ASN A 14 -3.07 14.07 -12.78
CA ASN A 14 -2.96 12.75 -13.41
C ASN A 14 -4.01 11.73 -12.94
N ILE A 15 -4.72 11.97 -11.83
CA ILE A 15 -5.61 10.99 -11.22
C ILE A 15 -7.06 11.47 -11.26
N PHE A 16 -7.88 10.82 -12.09
CA PHE A 16 -9.30 11.15 -12.29
C PHE A 16 -10.26 10.48 -11.30
N ASN A 17 -9.75 9.65 -10.39
CA ASN A 17 -10.56 8.89 -9.44
C ASN A 17 -10.23 9.30 -8.00
N ASP A 18 -11.24 9.78 -7.26
CA ASP A 18 -11.12 10.26 -5.88
C ASP A 18 -10.54 9.24 -4.89
N TYR A 19 -10.82 7.95 -5.10
CA TYR A 19 -10.25 6.89 -4.27
C TYR A 19 -8.75 6.77 -4.50
N THR A 20 -8.30 6.74 -5.76
CA THR A 20 -6.88 6.64 -6.11
C THR A 20 -6.13 7.92 -5.70
N HIS A 21 -6.78 9.08 -5.83
CA HIS A 21 -6.26 10.39 -5.42
C HIS A 21 -5.96 10.40 -3.92
N ARG A 22 -6.97 10.12 -3.09
CA ARG A 22 -6.81 10.01 -1.63
C ARG A 22 -5.79 8.95 -1.24
N THR A 23 -5.83 7.81 -1.93
CA THR A 23 -4.87 6.73 -1.67
C THR A 23 -3.43 7.23 -1.84
N LEU A 24 -3.10 7.89 -2.96
CA LEU A 24 -1.75 8.43 -3.16
C LEU A 24 -1.32 9.33 -2.00
N LEU A 25 -2.17 10.30 -1.63
CA LEU A 25 -1.87 11.26 -0.56
C LEU A 25 -1.65 10.57 0.78
N GLU A 26 -2.50 9.60 1.13
CA GLU A 26 -2.34 8.80 2.35
C GLU A 26 -1.03 8.00 2.33
N LYS A 27 -0.66 7.39 1.19
CA LYS A 27 0.59 6.64 1.08
C LYS A 27 1.82 7.54 1.25
N VAL A 28 1.78 8.76 0.71
CA VAL A 28 2.86 9.76 0.87
C VAL A 28 2.93 10.26 2.31
N LYS A 29 1.79 10.54 2.94
CA LYS A 29 1.72 10.92 4.35
C LYS A 29 2.36 9.84 5.25
N VAL A 30 1.99 8.58 5.04
CA VAL A 30 2.57 7.44 5.77
C VAL A 30 4.08 7.32 5.53
N PHE A 31 4.55 7.59 4.31
CA PHE A 31 5.99 7.67 4.04
C PHE A 31 6.65 8.73 4.90
N CYS A 32 6.16 9.98 4.88
CA CYS A 32 6.72 11.09 5.65
C CYS A 32 6.76 10.79 7.16
N GLU A 33 5.68 10.27 7.73
CA GLU A 33 5.59 9.94 9.16
C GLU A 33 6.60 8.87 9.58
N ARG A 34 6.77 7.84 8.76
CA ARG A 34 7.62 6.69 9.10
C ARG A 34 9.09 6.93 8.74
N SER A 35 9.37 7.58 7.62
CA SER A 35 10.73 7.94 7.19
C SER A 35 11.28 9.14 7.97
N GLY A 36 10.41 10.02 8.49
CA GLY A 36 10.79 11.30 9.10
C GLY A 36 11.24 12.35 8.08
N VAL A 37 10.93 12.15 6.79
CA VAL A 37 11.30 13.05 5.69
C VAL A 37 10.07 13.79 5.18
N VAL A 38 10.17 15.11 5.07
CA VAL A 38 9.05 15.96 4.62
C VAL A 38 9.32 16.60 3.26
N THR A 39 10.59 16.87 2.93
CA THR A 39 10.98 17.50 1.65
C THR A 39 11.56 16.48 0.68
N LEU A 40 11.53 16.79 -0.62
CA LEU A 40 12.13 15.95 -1.66
C LEU A 40 13.65 15.76 -1.46
N GLU A 41 14.37 16.80 -1.06
CA GLU A 41 15.84 16.79 -0.94
C GLU A 41 16.34 15.92 0.22
N ASP A 42 15.49 15.71 1.23
CA ASP A 42 15.82 14.86 2.37
C ASP A 42 15.66 13.36 2.05
N VAL A 43 15.13 13.02 0.87
CA VAL A 43 14.92 11.63 0.45
C VAL A 43 16.27 10.99 0.09
N ASN A 44 16.73 10.11 0.96
CA ASN A 44 17.95 9.33 0.77
C ASN A 44 17.76 7.86 1.17
N LEU A 45 18.74 7.01 0.90
CA LEU A 45 18.68 5.57 1.23
C LEU A 45 18.45 5.30 2.73
N THR A 46 18.96 6.16 3.61
CA THR A 46 18.74 6.07 5.06
C THR A 46 17.27 6.29 5.41
N SER A 47 16.63 7.30 4.82
CA SER A 47 15.21 7.58 5.01
C SER A 47 14.33 6.41 4.55
N ILE A 48 14.68 5.78 3.42
CA ILE A 48 13.91 4.67 2.88
C ILE A 48 14.13 3.39 3.69
N THR A 49 15.33 3.19 4.22
CA THR A 49 15.62 2.08 5.15
C THR A 49 14.82 2.23 6.45
N ARG A 50 14.74 3.45 7.01
CA ARG A 50 13.90 3.74 8.17
C ARG A 50 12.42 3.48 7.87
N PHE A 51 11.95 3.94 6.72
CA PHE A 51 10.60 3.68 6.24
C PHE A 51 10.27 2.18 6.16
N LYS A 52 11.17 1.39 5.55
CA LYS A 52 11.05 -0.07 5.45
C LYS A 52 10.94 -0.71 6.83
N LYS A 53 11.88 -0.38 7.74
CA LYS A 53 11.91 -0.95 9.09
C LYS A 53 10.60 -0.68 9.84
N LYS A 54 10.21 0.60 9.98
CA LYS A 54 8.97 0.98 10.67
C LYS A 54 7.72 0.42 10.01
N THR A 55 7.71 0.27 8.69
CA THR A 55 6.54 -0.26 7.99
C THR A 55 6.37 -1.75 8.21
N LEU A 56 7.44 -2.53 8.15
CA LEU A 56 7.37 -3.97 8.31
C LEU A 56 7.17 -4.41 9.77
N GLU A 57 7.36 -3.52 10.74
CA GLU A 57 6.95 -3.72 12.14
C GLU A 57 5.42 -3.84 12.29
N VAL A 58 4.64 -3.22 11.40
CA VAL A 58 3.18 -3.09 11.55
C VAL A 58 2.37 -3.55 10.33
N ALA A 59 3.01 -3.77 9.18
CA ALA A 59 2.33 -4.07 7.93
C ALA A 59 2.99 -5.20 7.15
N LYS A 60 2.17 -5.92 6.37
CA LYS A 60 2.62 -7.02 5.51
C LYS A 60 3.51 -6.52 4.36
N PRO A 61 4.41 -7.36 3.82
CA PRO A 61 5.24 -7.05 2.65
C PRO A 61 4.48 -6.48 1.45
N VAL A 62 3.28 -6.99 1.17
CA VAL A 62 2.43 -6.48 0.07
C VAL A 62 2.04 -5.02 0.25
N THR A 63 1.77 -4.60 1.49
CA THR A 63 1.44 -3.21 1.82
C THR A 63 2.66 -2.31 1.67
N TYR A 64 3.83 -2.77 2.14
CA TYR A 64 5.11 -2.09 1.91
C TYR A 64 5.38 -1.86 0.42
N ASN A 65 5.22 -2.90 -0.39
CA ASN A 65 5.40 -2.82 -1.83
C ASN A 65 4.42 -1.84 -2.48
N GLY A 66 3.19 -1.75 -1.98
CA GLY A 66 2.22 -0.74 -2.37
C GLY A 66 2.75 0.68 -2.16
N TYR A 67 3.27 0.99 -0.96
CA TYR A 67 3.87 2.32 -0.69
C TYR A 67 5.02 2.63 -1.66
N ILE A 68 5.94 1.68 -1.88
CA ILE A 68 7.10 1.90 -2.77
C ILE A 68 6.67 2.18 -4.20
N ARG A 69 5.62 1.54 -4.71
CA ARG A 69 5.10 1.82 -6.06
C ARG A 69 4.62 3.26 -6.21
N TYR A 70 3.90 3.78 -5.21
CA TYR A 70 3.46 5.18 -5.22
C TYR A 70 4.63 6.15 -5.09
N MET A 71 5.63 5.86 -4.25
CA MET A 71 6.82 6.71 -4.13
C MET A 71 7.64 6.75 -5.43
N ARG A 72 7.69 5.63 -6.18
CA ARG A 72 8.33 5.61 -7.51
C ARG A 72 7.65 6.60 -8.46
N LEU A 73 6.31 6.55 -8.56
CA LEU A 73 5.56 7.46 -9.42
C LEU A 73 5.81 8.92 -9.04
N LEU A 74 5.71 9.23 -7.74
CA LEU A 74 5.92 10.58 -7.24
C LEU A 74 7.32 11.11 -7.55
N MET A 75 8.34 10.28 -7.32
CA MET A 75 9.73 10.68 -7.54
C MET A 75 10.07 10.82 -9.04
N ASP A 76 9.52 9.96 -9.90
CA ASP A 76 9.64 10.14 -11.35
C ASP A 76 9.05 11.48 -11.80
N TYR A 77 7.86 11.81 -11.30
CA TYR A 77 7.22 13.09 -11.58
C TYR A 77 8.07 14.27 -11.08
N ALA A 78 8.50 14.23 -9.81
CA ALA A 78 9.31 15.27 -9.21
C ALA A 78 10.61 15.55 -9.98
N ILE A 79 11.28 14.49 -10.46
CA ILE A 79 12.48 14.60 -11.30
C ILE A 79 12.13 15.21 -12.66
N SER A 80 11.05 14.75 -13.30
CA SER A 80 10.64 15.26 -14.61
C SER A 80 10.27 16.76 -14.60
N MET A 81 9.76 17.25 -13.48
CA MET A 81 9.41 18.66 -13.27
C MET A 81 10.59 19.51 -12.77
N GLY A 82 11.74 18.90 -12.48
CA GLY A 82 12.91 19.60 -11.94
C GLY A 82 12.72 20.08 -10.49
N TYR A 83 11.82 19.47 -9.72
CA TYR A 83 11.55 19.84 -8.32
C TYR A 83 12.58 19.33 -7.34
N THR A 84 13.53 18.53 -7.80
CA THR A 84 14.60 17.98 -6.99
C THR A 84 15.93 17.95 -7.72
N GLN A 85 17.03 17.99 -6.95
CA GLN A 85 18.38 17.80 -7.48
C GLN A 85 18.74 16.34 -7.74
N HIS A 86 17.92 15.40 -7.26
CA HIS A 86 18.11 13.98 -7.56
C HIS A 86 18.00 13.73 -9.07
N LYS A 87 19.04 13.13 -9.66
CA LYS A 87 19.05 12.75 -11.07
C LYS A 87 18.34 11.42 -11.34
N GLU A 88 18.20 10.59 -10.30
CA GLU A 88 17.67 9.25 -10.40
C GLU A 88 16.63 8.99 -9.31
N ASN A 89 15.66 8.15 -9.64
CA ASN A 89 14.63 7.73 -8.70
C ASN A 89 15.15 6.65 -7.75
N LEU A 90 15.52 7.06 -6.53
CA LEU A 90 16.03 6.16 -5.49
C LEU A 90 15.06 5.03 -5.13
N PHE A 91 13.74 5.18 -5.31
CA PHE A 91 12.79 4.11 -5.03
C PHE A 91 12.83 2.99 -6.06
N LYS A 92 13.35 3.24 -7.27
CA LYS A 92 13.53 2.21 -8.31
C LYS A 92 14.70 1.29 -8.05
N THR A 93 15.73 1.75 -7.33
CA THR A 93 16.91 0.93 -6.98
C THR A 93 16.60 -0.10 -5.88
N ILE A 94 15.46 0.05 -5.19
CA ILE A 94 15.08 -0.80 -4.06
C ILE A 94 14.31 -2.02 -4.53
N ARG A 95 14.77 -3.20 -4.09
CA ARG A 95 14.03 -4.46 -4.30
C ARG A 95 12.76 -4.49 -3.46
N LEU A 96 11.67 -4.94 -4.08
CA LEU A 96 10.41 -5.17 -3.39
C LEU A 96 10.56 -6.33 -2.40
N ALA A 97 9.83 -6.26 -1.29
CA ALA A 97 9.82 -7.33 -0.31
C ALA A 97 9.13 -8.57 -0.91
N PRO A 98 9.61 -9.79 -0.62
CA PRO A 98 8.98 -11.01 -1.10
C PRO A 98 7.55 -11.08 -0.58
N VAL A 99 6.62 -11.33 -1.48
CA VAL A 99 5.22 -11.59 -1.14
C VAL A 99 5.08 -13.09 -1.25
N GLY A 100 4.69 -13.76 -0.16
CA GLY A 100 4.34 -15.19 -0.20
C GLY A 100 3.22 -15.46 -1.21
N GLU A 101 2.90 -16.72 -1.44
CA GLU A 101 1.82 -17.09 -2.36
C GLU A 101 0.50 -16.42 -1.96
N ILE A 102 -0.12 -15.75 -2.93
CA ILE A 102 -1.43 -15.13 -2.75
C ILE A 102 -2.43 -16.29 -2.60
N PRO A 103 -3.18 -16.39 -1.49
CA PRO A 103 -4.24 -17.39 -1.39
C PRO A 103 -5.23 -17.18 -2.55
N ARG A 104 -5.62 -18.27 -3.21
CA ARG A 104 -6.53 -18.18 -4.36
C ARG A 104 -7.83 -17.51 -3.93
N LYS A 105 -8.26 -16.50 -4.69
CA LYS A 105 -9.57 -15.81 -4.51
C LYS A 105 -10.78 -16.70 -4.81
N VAL A 106 -10.55 -17.87 -5.37
CA VAL A 106 -11.57 -18.85 -5.71
C VAL A 106 -11.55 -19.97 -4.68
N MET A 107 -12.70 -20.14 -4.03
CA MET A 107 -12.97 -21.29 -3.17
C MET A 107 -13.43 -22.44 -4.08
N ASN A 108 -12.94 -23.66 -3.85
CA ASN A 108 -13.43 -24.82 -4.59
C ASN A 108 -14.91 -25.04 -4.24
N MET A 109 -15.76 -25.29 -5.24
CA MET A 109 -17.18 -25.61 -5.03
C MET A 109 -17.36 -26.80 -4.09
N ASP A 110 -16.43 -27.76 -4.08
CA ASP A 110 -16.45 -28.89 -3.14
C ASP A 110 -16.38 -28.45 -1.68
N VAL A 111 -15.63 -27.37 -1.39
CA VAL A 111 -15.50 -26.80 -0.04
C VAL A 111 -16.82 -26.12 0.35
N ILE A 112 -17.49 -25.45 -0.59
CA ILE A 112 -18.81 -24.85 -0.38
C ILE A 112 -19.84 -25.95 -0.12
N ASP A 113 -19.89 -26.98 -0.95
CA ASP A 113 -20.81 -28.11 -0.80
C ASP A 113 -20.60 -28.87 0.51
N THR A 114 -19.35 -29.02 0.93
CA THR A 114 -19.02 -29.66 2.22
C THR A 114 -19.47 -28.79 3.39
N ALA A 115 -19.23 -27.47 3.33
CA ALA A 115 -19.69 -26.54 4.35
C ALA A 115 -21.22 -26.51 4.43
N CYS A 116 -21.92 -26.45 3.30
CA CYS A 116 -23.37 -26.48 3.24
C CYS A 116 -23.95 -27.79 3.79
N ARG A 117 -23.37 -28.94 3.42
CA ARG A 117 -23.77 -30.24 3.99
C ARG A 117 -23.53 -30.31 5.49
N HIS A 118 -22.39 -29.83 5.96
CA HIS A 118 -22.07 -29.81 7.39
C HIS A 118 -23.06 -28.93 8.18
N ILE A 119 -23.41 -27.75 7.67
CA ILE A 119 -24.42 -26.88 8.29
C ILE A 119 -25.80 -27.55 8.30
N ALA A 120 -26.20 -28.18 7.19
CA ALA A 120 -27.48 -28.87 7.10
C ALA A 120 -27.58 -30.08 8.06
N GLN A 121 -26.48 -30.82 8.25
CA GLN A 121 -26.42 -31.99 9.11
C GLN A 121 -26.32 -31.66 10.60
N ASN A 122 -25.80 -30.47 10.95
CA ASN A 122 -25.61 -30.03 12.32
C ASN A 122 -26.43 -28.78 12.62
N ALA A 123 -27.61 -28.64 11.99
CA ALA A 123 -28.43 -27.44 12.06
C ALA A 123 -28.80 -27.04 13.50
N ASP A 124 -28.89 -28.01 14.40
CA ASP A 124 -29.18 -27.79 15.82
C ASP A 124 -28.05 -27.07 16.58
N GLU A 125 -26.81 -27.18 16.10
CA GLU A 125 -25.63 -26.50 16.68
C GLU A 125 -25.53 -25.02 16.26
N TYR A 126 -26.23 -24.63 15.20
CA TYR A 126 -26.18 -23.29 14.61
C TYR A 126 -27.46 -22.49 14.79
N ARG A 127 -28.34 -22.89 15.73
CA ARG A 127 -29.59 -22.16 16.00
C ARG A 127 -29.28 -20.73 16.49
N PRO A 128 -29.81 -19.68 15.84
CA PRO A 128 -29.65 -18.32 16.31
C PRO A 128 -30.36 -18.15 17.66
N SER A 129 -29.64 -17.66 18.67
CA SER A 129 -30.11 -17.48 20.06
C SER A 129 -31.12 -16.34 20.25
N GLY A 130 -31.79 -15.88 19.19
CA GLY A 130 -32.47 -14.57 19.17
C GLY A 130 -33.87 -14.51 18.55
N PHE A 131 -34.55 -15.64 18.34
CA PHE A 131 -35.98 -15.64 17.97
C PHE A 131 -36.76 -16.59 18.87
N GLY A 132 -37.09 -16.11 20.06
CA GLY A 132 -38.02 -16.71 21.03
C GLY A 132 -38.77 -15.59 21.73
#